data_AF-A0A519P4D2-F1
#
_entry.id   AF-A0A519P4D2-F1
#
_cell.length_a   1.000
_cell.length_b   1.000
_cell.length_c   1.000
_cell.angle_alpha   90.00
_cell.angle_beta   90.00
_cell.angle_gamma   90.00
#
_symmetry.space_group_name_H-M   'P 1'
#
loop_
_entity.id
_entity.type
_entity.pdbx_description
1 polymer ?
#
loop_
_entity_poly.entity_id
_entity_poly.type
_entity_poly.pdbx_seq_one_letter_code
_entity_poly.pdbx_strand_id
1 'polypeptide(L)'
;MKLRFMAVVGAATAVLAMPAAAQTVPGATGMPREGTMRPGGDRDITRETANNRALEDDRAVRRPRGGRARPAEVQQAARAAVQQAGIQCDVTAASNPGETPDGPIYEVSCADAPGWLVIASPSQSFNCLVLASGADAGSSRCELPGNADPVAAMKGYVRTLTLDCAQISQAAWVGRIGAELDRYEVRCTAGQGYWLEVDMTGHPRSAMTCAELATAGRRCRFDPPAA
;
A
#
# COMPACT_ATOMS: atom_id res chain seq x y z
N MET A 1 -19.13 33.13 8.75
CA MET A 1 -20.36 32.46 9.22
C MET A 1 -19.97 31.40 10.24
N LYS A 2 -20.51 31.49 11.45
CA LYS A 2 -20.35 30.51 12.55
C LYS A 2 -21.47 29.45 12.50
N LEU A 3 -21.27 28.36 13.26
CA LEU A 3 -22.21 27.27 13.67
C LEU A 3 -22.32 26.10 12.67
N ARG A 4 -22.38 24.82 13.08
CA ARG A 4 -22.60 24.17 14.39
C ARG A 4 -22.15 22.70 14.32
N PHE A 5 -21.44 22.20 15.32
CA PHE A 5 -21.29 20.77 15.61
C PHE A 5 -22.58 20.24 16.26
N MET A 6 -23.04 19.06 15.84
CA MET A 6 -24.01 18.25 16.59
C MET A 6 -23.42 16.87 16.87
N ALA A 7 -23.36 16.53 18.15
CA ALA A 7 -23.09 15.19 18.66
C ALA A 7 -24.41 14.42 18.78
N VAL A 8 -24.40 13.12 18.46
CA VAL A 8 -25.52 12.20 18.74
C VAL A 8 -25.01 11.10 19.65
N VAL A 9 -25.73 10.94 20.76
CA VAL A 9 -25.52 9.96 21.83
C VAL A 9 -26.44 8.76 21.60
N GLY A 10 -25.88 7.55 21.77
CA GLY A 10 -26.53 6.44 22.49
C GLY A 10 -27.47 5.50 21.72
N ALA A 11 -27.15 4.20 21.74
CA ALA A 11 -28.00 3.15 22.31
C ALA A 11 -27.25 1.81 22.32
N ALA A 12 -27.03 1.26 23.52
CA ALA A 12 -26.57 -0.11 23.73
C ALA A 12 -27.78 -1.05 23.76
N THR A 13 -27.72 -2.15 23.00
CA THR A 13 -28.71 -3.23 23.07
C THR A 13 -28.03 -4.53 23.48
N ALA A 14 -28.34 -4.97 24.70
CA ALA A 14 -28.06 -6.30 25.21
C ALA A 14 -29.15 -7.27 24.73
N VAL A 15 -28.76 -8.46 24.26
CA VAL A 15 -29.69 -9.56 23.96
C VAL A 15 -29.34 -10.76 24.84
N LEU A 16 -30.40 -11.29 25.44
CA LEU A 16 -30.46 -12.25 26.54
C LEU A 16 -30.13 -13.69 26.12
N ALA A 17 -29.51 -14.43 27.04
CA ALA A 17 -29.29 -15.86 26.97
C ALA A 17 -30.59 -16.66 27.21
N MET A 18 -30.77 -17.75 26.47
CA MET A 18 -31.86 -18.72 26.67
C MET A 18 -31.38 -19.98 27.43
N PRO A 19 -32.27 -20.68 28.17
CA PRO A 19 -31.89 -21.69 29.13
C PRO A 19 -31.69 -23.08 28.50
N ALA A 20 -30.74 -23.83 29.07
CA ALA A 20 -30.53 -25.25 28.82
C ALA A 20 -31.56 -26.08 29.61
N ALA A 21 -32.34 -26.90 28.92
CA ALA A 21 -33.14 -27.95 29.54
C ALA A 21 -32.38 -29.28 29.47
N ALA A 22 -31.93 -29.75 30.63
CA ALA A 22 -31.44 -31.11 30.84
C ALA A 22 -32.62 -32.08 30.80
N GLN A 23 -32.47 -33.20 30.10
CA GLN A 23 -33.31 -34.38 30.31
C GLN A 23 -32.43 -35.61 30.58
N THR A 24 -32.78 -36.22 31.69
CA THR A 24 -32.25 -37.42 32.35
C THR A 24 -32.27 -38.67 31.47
N VAL A 25 -31.18 -39.44 31.52
CA VAL A 25 -31.07 -40.81 30.98
C VAL A 25 -31.22 -41.81 32.12
N PRO A 26 -32.13 -42.80 32.03
CA PRO A 26 -32.05 -44.01 32.83
C PRO A 26 -31.36 -45.14 32.06
N GLY A 27 -30.35 -45.72 32.69
CA GLY A 27 -30.33 -47.16 32.99
C GLY A 27 -30.21 -48.15 31.83
N ALA A 28 -29.01 -48.72 31.70
CA ALA A 28 -28.63 -49.79 30.79
C ALA A 28 -29.33 -51.14 31.05
N THR A 29 -29.57 -51.91 29.99
CA THR A 29 -29.38 -53.37 29.96
C THR A 29 -29.21 -53.85 28.51
N GLY A 30 -28.10 -54.53 28.21
CA GLY A 30 -27.93 -55.24 26.94
C GLY A 30 -26.47 -55.56 26.64
N MET A 31 -25.96 -56.68 27.14
CA MET A 31 -24.67 -57.23 26.72
C MET A 31 -24.70 -57.57 25.22
N PRO A 32 -23.67 -57.24 24.42
CA PRO A 32 -23.58 -57.75 23.06
C PRO A 32 -23.13 -59.20 23.08
N ARG A 33 -23.96 -60.07 22.49
CA ARG A 33 -23.60 -61.43 22.10
C ARG A 33 -22.58 -61.38 20.96
N GLU A 34 -21.55 -62.18 21.13
CA GLU A 34 -20.58 -62.58 20.14
C GLU A 34 -21.26 -63.40 19.02
N GLY A 35 -21.08 -63.03 17.76
CA GLY A 35 -21.58 -63.82 16.64
C GLY A 35 -21.74 -63.10 15.30
N THR A 36 -20.84 -63.44 14.37
CA THR A 36 -20.95 -63.31 12.90
C THR A 36 -20.83 -61.90 12.28
N MET A 37 -19.58 -61.50 12.04
CA MET A 37 -19.24 -60.47 11.05
C MET A 37 -19.58 -61.02 9.66
N ARG A 38 -20.54 -60.40 8.96
CA ARG A 38 -20.92 -60.75 7.58
C ARG A 38 -20.19 -59.79 6.62
N PRO A 39 -19.48 -60.26 5.59
CA PRO A 39 -18.75 -59.37 4.69
C PRO A 39 -19.69 -58.55 3.81
N GLY A 40 -19.41 -57.25 3.70
CA GLY A 40 -19.64 -56.42 2.52
C GLY A 40 -21.05 -56.42 1.93
N GLY A 41 -21.94 -55.59 2.49
CA GLY A 41 -23.11 -55.13 1.76
C GLY A 41 -22.81 -53.82 1.03
N ASP A 42 -23.28 -53.67 -0.21
CA ASP A 42 -23.24 -52.46 -1.06
C ASP A 42 -23.55 -51.12 -0.34
N ARG A 43 -24.24 -51.21 0.79
CA ARG A 43 -24.63 -50.08 1.64
C ARG A 43 -23.48 -49.44 2.41
N ASP A 44 -22.44 -50.18 2.75
CA ASP A 44 -21.27 -49.60 3.42
C ASP A 44 -20.37 -48.87 2.43
N ILE A 45 -20.19 -49.42 1.23
CA ILE A 45 -19.41 -48.77 0.16
C ILE A 45 -20.08 -47.45 -0.26
N THR A 46 -21.40 -47.44 -0.38
CA THR A 46 -22.16 -46.22 -0.73
C THR A 46 -22.12 -45.16 0.38
N ARG A 47 -22.16 -45.55 1.67
CA ARG A 47 -22.05 -44.61 2.79
C ARG A 47 -20.64 -44.02 2.93
N GLU A 48 -19.61 -44.83 2.76
CA GLU A 48 -18.21 -44.37 2.81
C GLU A 48 -17.89 -43.43 1.63
N THR A 49 -18.40 -43.77 0.44
CA THR A 49 -18.26 -42.90 -0.74
C THR A 49 -19.05 -41.58 -0.59
N ALA A 50 -20.22 -41.59 0.05
CA ALA A 50 -20.99 -40.38 0.33
C ALA A 50 -20.29 -39.47 1.36
N ASN A 51 -19.70 -40.05 2.40
CA ASN A 51 -18.93 -39.31 3.40
C ASN A 51 -17.65 -38.73 2.80
N ASN A 52 -16.96 -39.47 1.94
CA ASN A 52 -15.76 -38.98 1.26
C ASN A 52 -16.08 -37.84 0.29
N ARG A 53 -17.18 -37.96 -0.49
CA ARG A 53 -17.64 -36.86 -1.35
C ARG A 53 -18.08 -35.63 -0.56
N ALA A 54 -18.74 -35.81 0.58
CA ALA A 54 -19.11 -34.69 1.45
C ALA A 54 -17.88 -33.98 2.05
N LEU A 55 -16.82 -34.73 2.38
CA LEU A 55 -15.55 -34.15 2.85
C LEU A 55 -14.74 -33.48 1.72
N GLU A 56 -14.80 -34.02 0.50
CA GLU A 56 -14.20 -33.42 -0.70
C GLU A 56 -14.95 -32.14 -1.13
N ASP A 57 -16.28 -32.15 -1.08
CA ASP A 57 -17.11 -30.95 -1.27
C ASP A 57 -16.83 -29.92 -0.18
N ASP A 58 -16.68 -30.30 1.09
CA ASP A 58 -16.29 -29.37 2.16
C ASP A 58 -14.88 -28.78 1.94
N ARG A 59 -13.96 -29.53 1.33
CA ARG A 59 -12.65 -29.01 0.91
C ARG A 59 -12.74 -28.10 -0.31
N ALA A 60 -13.61 -28.39 -1.27
CA ALA A 60 -13.85 -27.57 -2.46
C ALA A 60 -14.64 -26.29 -2.15
N VAL A 61 -15.52 -26.33 -1.13
CA VAL A 61 -16.32 -25.20 -0.64
C VAL A 61 -15.54 -24.30 0.32
N ARG A 62 -14.43 -24.79 0.91
CA ARG A 62 -13.38 -23.93 1.47
C ARG A 62 -12.59 -23.24 0.34
N ARG A 63 -13.27 -22.39 -0.45
CA ARG A 63 -12.62 -21.24 -1.08
C ARG A 63 -11.77 -20.59 0.00
N PRO A 64 -10.49 -20.26 -0.23
CA PRO A 64 -9.72 -19.48 0.71
C PRO A 64 -10.54 -18.21 0.99
N ARG A 65 -11.08 -18.08 2.19
CA ARG A 65 -11.63 -16.80 2.66
C ARG A 65 -10.51 -15.81 2.45
N GLY A 66 -10.73 -14.80 1.59
CA GLY A 66 -9.74 -13.86 1.06
C GLY A 66 -8.56 -13.66 2.01
N GLY A 67 -7.49 -14.41 1.77
CA GLY A 67 -6.27 -14.25 2.53
C GLY A 67 -5.61 -12.98 2.05
N ARG A 68 -5.18 -12.12 2.97
CA ARG A 68 -4.27 -11.02 2.65
C ARG A 68 -3.16 -11.58 1.75
N ALA A 69 -2.97 -10.97 0.57
CA ALA A 69 -1.95 -11.39 -0.37
C ALA A 69 -0.60 -11.53 0.35
N ARG A 70 0.18 -12.55 -0.01
CA ARG A 70 1.47 -12.78 0.65
C ARG A 70 2.42 -11.62 0.32
N PRO A 71 3.36 -11.26 1.20
CA PRO A 71 4.29 -10.15 0.94
C PRO A 71 5.03 -10.24 -0.40
N ALA A 72 5.46 -11.45 -0.80
CA ALA A 72 6.11 -11.67 -2.09
C ALA A 72 5.18 -11.44 -3.29
N GLU A 73 3.91 -11.82 -3.17
CA GLU A 73 2.89 -11.60 -4.21
C GLU A 73 2.60 -10.10 -4.35
N VAL A 74 2.49 -9.37 -3.24
CA VAL A 74 2.35 -7.90 -3.22
C VAL A 74 3.56 -7.23 -3.88
N GLN A 75 4.77 -7.65 -3.53
CA GLN A 75 6.00 -7.10 -4.12
C GLN A 75 6.03 -7.27 -5.64
N GLN A 76 5.69 -8.47 -6.13
CA GLN A 76 5.68 -8.74 -7.57
C GLN A 76 4.60 -7.93 -8.30
N ALA A 77 3.39 -7.88 -7.76
CA ALA A 77 2.28 -7.16 -8.36
C ALA A 77 2.52 -5.63 -8.35
N ALA A 78 3.10 -5.09 -7.28
CA ALA A 78 3.48 -3.68 -7.20
C ALA A 78 4.55 -3.32 -8.24
N ARG A 79 5.57 -4.16 -8.45
CA ARG A 79 6.57 -3.96 -9.53
C ARG A 79 5.90 -3.92 -10.90
N ALA A 80 4.94 -4.81 -11.16
CA ALA A 80 4.21 -4.82 -12.42
C ALA A 80 3.36 -3.54 -12.60
N ALA A 81 2.68 -3.09 -11.54
CA ALA A 81 1.88 -1.85 -11.58
C ALA A 81 2.75 -0.60 -11.84
N VAL A 82 3.93 -0.51 -11.21
CA VAL A 82 4.93 0.55 -11.44
C VAL A 82 5.38 0.55 -12.91
N GLN A 83 5.70 -0.63 -13.45
CA GLN A 83 6.11 -0.77 -14.86
C GLN A 83 4.99 -0.37 -15.82
N GLN A 84 3.75 -0.78 -15.56
CA GLN A 84 2.59 -0.42 -16.37
C GLN A 84 2.31 1.09 -16.34
N ALA A 85 2.53 1.74 -15.20
CA ALA A 85 2.41 3.18 -15.04
C ALA A 85 3.59 3.96 -15.67
N GLY A 86 4.64 3.29 -16.17
CA GLY A 86 5.82 3.92 -16.75
C GLY A 86 6.72 4.64 -15.72
N ILE A 87 6.56 4.33 -14.44
CA ILE A 87 7.25 5.02 -13.34
C ILE A 87 8.70 4.54 -13.25
N GLN A 88 9.63 5.49 -13.13
CA GLN A 88 11.05 5.19 -12.91
C GLN A 88 11.33 4.90 -11.42
N CYS A 89 11.17 3.65 -11.03
CA CYS A 89 11.35 3.22 -9.64
C CYS A 89 11.94 1.81 -9.56
N ASP A 90 13.18 1.70 -9.06
CA ASP A 90 13.69 0.42 -8.58
C ASP A 90 13.06 0.11 -7.22
N VAL A 91 11.98 -0.66 -7.25
CA VAL A 91 11.17 -0.96 -6.06
C VAL A 91 12.00 -1.75 -5.04
N THR A 92 12.16 -1.23 -3.83
CA THR A 92 12.87 -1.90 -2.72
C THR A 92 11.92 -2.50 -1.69
N ALA A 93 10.74 -1.91 -1.53
CA ALA A 93 9.68 -2.40 -0.67
C ALA A 93 8.32 -2.08 -1.27
N ALA A 94 7.32 -2.88 -0.95
CA ALA A 94 5.95 -2.65 -1.36
C ALA A 94 4.96 -3.06 -0.27
N SER A 95 3.81 -2.40 -0.25
CA SER A 95 2.65 -2.76 0.54
C SER A 95 1.39 -2.68 -0.33
N ASN A 96 0.32 -3.37 0.10
CA ASN A 96 -1.02 -3.18 -0.43
C ASN A 96 -1.85 -2.56 0.70
N PRO A 97 -2.08 -1.24 0.69
CA PRO A 97 -2.88 -0.57 1.71
C PRO A 97 -4.39 -0.83 1.54
N GLY A 98 -4.82 -1.37 0.40
CA GLY A 98 -6.20 -1.73 0.15
C GLY A 98 -6.52 -1.83 -1.34
N GLU A 99 -7.80 -1.65 -1.65
CA GLU A 99 -8.35 -1.72 -3.00
C GLU A 99 -9.34 -0.57 -3.22
N THR A 100 -9.48 -0.11 -4.46
CA THR A 100 -10.52 0.80 -4.93
C THR A 100 -11.39 0.08 -5.97
N PRO A 101 -12.49 0.70 -6.47
CA PRO A 101 -13.20 0.18 -7.64
C PRO A 101 -12.31 0.04 -8.89
N ASP A 102 -11.23 0.81 -8.97
CA ASP A 102 -10.21 0.80 -10.03
C ASP A 102 -9.07 -0.21 -9.73
N GLY A 103 -9.28 -1.11 -8.77
CA GLY A 103 -8.41 -2.23 -8.46
C GLY A 103 -7.49 -2.02 -7.26
N PRO A 104 -6.49 -2.91 -7.08
CA PRO A 104 -5.61 -2.87 -5.93
C PRO A 104 -4.74 -1.61 -5.91
N ILE A 105 -4.55 -1.08 -4.71
CA ILE A 105 -3.60 -0.01 -4.43
C ILE A 105 -2.28 -0.66 -4.03
N TYR A 106 -1.19 -0.15 -4.57
CA TYR A 106 0.17 -0.50 -4.15
C TYR A 106 0.89 0.73 -3.69
N GLU A 107 1.49 0.67 -2.50
CA GLU A 107 2.52 1.62 -2.11
C GLU A 107 3.88 1.00 -2.40
N VAL A 108 4.79 1.77 -2.98
CA VAL A 108 6.17 1.35 -3.24
C VAL A 108 7.16 2.34 -2.66
N SER A 109 8.27 1.83 -2.16
CA SER A 109 9.50 2.60 -1.93
C SER A 109 10.50 2.29 -3.04
N CYS A 110 11.16 3.33 -3.53
CA CYS A 110 12.21 3.21 -4.54
C CYS A 110 13.58 3.29 -3.87
N ALA A 111 14.62 2.73 -4.51
CA ALA A 111 15.97 2.72 -3.95
C ALA A 111 16.53 4.12 -3.66
N ASP A 112 16.35 5.06 -4.59
CA ASP A 112 16.88 6.41 -4.49
C ASP A 112 16.07 7.45 -5.28
N ALA A 113 14.77 7.18 -5.41
CA ALA A 113 13.77 8.09 -5.96
C ALA A 113 12.61 8.19 -4.95
N PRO A 114 11.72 9.19 -5.07
CA PRO A 114 10.47 9.21 -4.31
C PRO A 114 9.66 7.94 -4.56
N GLY A 115 9.04 7.41 -3.51
CA GLY A 115 8.05 6.35 -3.62
C GLY A 115 6.72 6.81 -4.21
N TRP A 116 5.84 5.85 -4.46
CA TRP A 116 4.58 6.06 -5.15
C TRP A 116 3.44 5.26 -4.51
N LEU A 117 2.24 5.83 -4.54
CA LEU A 117 0.99 5.07 -4.50
C LEU A 117 0.50 4.86 -5.93
N VAL A 118 0.19 3.61 -6.29
CA VAL A 118 -0.24 3.21 -7.63
C VAL A 118 -1.56 2.44 -7.52
N ILE A 119 -2.59 2.89 -8.23
CA ILE A 119 -3.84 2.17 -8.44
C ILE A 119 -3.72 1.44 -9.78
N ALA A 120 -3.97 0.15 -9.82
CA ALA A 120 -3.54 -0.67 -10.95
C ALA A 120 -4.35 -0.46 -12.25
N SER A 121 -5.66 -0.16 -12.22
CA SER A 121 -6.49 -0.24 -13.44
C SER A 121 -7.76 0.66 -13.44
N PRO A 122 -7.74 1.81 -14.14
CA PRO A 122 -6.63 2.36 -14.92
C PRO A 122 -5.46 2.77 -14.04
N SER A 123 -4.24 2.73 -14.59
CA SER A 123 -3.05 3.14 -13.84
C SER A 123 -3.15 4.61 -13.43
N GLN A 124 -3.33 4.84 -12.13
CA GLN A 124 -3.22 6.15 -11.51
C GLN A 124 -2.06 6.11 -10.53
N SER A 125 -1.27 7.16 -10.47
CA SER A 125 -0.11 7.21 -9.59
C SER A 125 0.02 8.55 -8.88
N PHE A 126 0.50 8.49 -7.65
CA PHE A 126 0.64 9.63 -6.76
C PHE A 126 2.01 9.56 -6.10
N ASN A 127 2.79 10.62 -6.22
CA ASN A 127 4.12 10.69 -5.63
C ASN A 127 4.03 10.90 -4.12
N CYS A 128 4.70 10.05 -3.33
CA CYS A 128 4.58 10.06 -1.88
C CYS A 128 5.06 11.36 -1.22
N LEU A 129 6.08 12.03 -1.77
CA LEU A 129 6.54 13.31 -1.23
C LEU A 129 5.54 14.43 -1.49
N VAL A 130 4.82 14.35 -2.63
CA VAL A 130 3.79 15.34 -2.96
C VAL A 130 2.54 15.13 -2.12
N LEU A 131 2.11 13.87 -1.93
CA LEU A 131 1.04 13.54 -0.98
C LEU A 131 1.38 14.02 0.45
N ALA A 132 2.62 13.81 0.90
CA ALA A 132 3.07 14.25 2.22
C ALA A 132 3.06 15.78 2.38
N SER A 133 3.19 16.54 1.28
CA SER A 133 3.07 18.01 1.29
C SER A 133 1.64 18.51 1.48
N GLY A 134 0.63 17.64 1.30
CA GLY A 134 -0.79 18.00 1.32
C GLY A 134 -1.29 18.68 0.05
N ALA A 135 -0.47 18.74 -1.02
CA ALA A 135 -0.85 19.36 -2.29
C ALA A 135 -1.89 18.55 -3.08
N ASP A 136 -1.89 17.23 -2.92
CA ASP A 136 -2.87 16.34 -3.53
C ASP A 136 -3.95 16.02 -2.49
N ALA A 137 -5.22 16.29 -2.82
CA ALA A 137 -6.36 16.26 -1.89
C ALA A 137 -6.84 14.85 -1.46
N GLY A 138 -5.99 13.84 -1.56
CA GLY A 138 -6.32 12.45 -1.23
C GLY A 138 -6.29 12.17 0.27
N SER A 139 -7.19 11.30 0.75
CA SER A 139 -7.13 10.71 2.09
C SER A 139 -6.04 9.63 2.22
N SER A 140 -5.48 9.17 1.09
CA SER A 140 -4.46 8.15 1.05
C SER A 140 -3.09 8.76 1.33
N ARG A 141 -2.41 8.24 2.35
CA ARG A 141 -1.04 8.61 2.71
C ARG A 141 -0.11 7.44 2.43
N CYS A 142 1.15 7.77 2.14
CA CYS A 142 2.21 6.77 2.10
C CYS A 142 2.65 6.43 3.53
N GLU A 143 2.76 5.14 3.85
CA GLU A 143 3.12 4.62 5.17
C GLU A 143 4.48 3.93 5.19
N LEU A 144 5.02 3.50 4.04
CA LEU A 144 6.33 2.87 3.97
C LEU A 144 7.42 3.85 4.45
N PRO A 145 8.26 3.46 5.43
CA PRO A 145 9.28 4.35 5.97
C PRO A 145 10.25 4.90 4.93
N GLY A 146 10.53 4.13 3.87
CA GLY A 146 11.40 4.55 2.76
C GLY A 146 10.89 5.78 2.00
N ASN A 147 9.63 6.17 2.19
CA ASN A 147 8.99 7.29 1.49
C ASN A 147 8.99 8.59 2.32
N ALA A 148 9.46 8.55 3.57
CA ALA A 148 9.38 9.68 4.49
C ALA A 148 10.51 10.71 4.33
N ASP A 149 11.66 10.30 3.77
CA ASP A 149 12.86 11.15 3.70
C ASP A 149 13.06 11.73 2.29
N PRO A 150 12.79 13.04 2.08
CA PRO A 150 13.04 13.69 0.80
C PRO A 150 14.55 13.75 0.46
N VAL A 151 15.46 13.76 1.44
CA VAL A 151 16.91 13.80 1.19
C VAL A 151 17.37 12.48 0.56
N ALA A 152 16.94 11.35 1.10
CA ALA A 152 17.19 10.04 0.49
C ALA A 152 16.58 9.93 -0.91
N ALA A 153 15.33 10.38 -1.07
CA ALA A 153 14.60 10.30 -2.33
C ALA A 153 15.20 11.12 -3.48
N MET A 154 15.96 12.18 -3.21
CA MET A 154 16.55 13.01 -4.27
C MET A 154 17.92 12.52 -4.76
N LYS A 155 18.52 11.48 -4.14
CA LYS A 155 19.86 10.99 -4.49
C LYS A 155 19.94 10.50 -5.94
N GLY A 156 18.96 9.73 -6.39
CA GLY A 156 18.87 9.22 -7.76
C GLY A 156 18.64 10.32 -8.79
N TYR A 157 17.90 11.38 -8.42
CA TYR A 157 17.65 12.51 -9.31
C TYR A 157 18.91 13.36 -9.52
N VAL A 158 19.62 13.68 -8.44
CA VAL A 158 20.92 14.36 -8.48
C VAL A 158 21.92 13.59 -9.34
N ARG A 159 21.98 12.26 -9.19
CA ARG A 159 22.87 11.42 -9.97
C ARG A 159 22.47 11.35 -11.45
N THR A 160 21.19 11.17 -11.75
CA THR A 160 20.67 11.13 -13.13
C THR A 160 20.96 12.43 -13.88
N LEU A 161 20.83 13.57 -13.19
CA LEU A 161 21.12 14.90 -13.76
C LEU A 161 22.60 15.28 -13.71
N THR A 162 23.48 14.41 -13.18
CA THR A 162 24.93 14.62 -13.07
C THR A 162 25.28 15.95 -12.37
N LEU A 163 24.57 16.28 -11.29
CA LEU A 163 24.79 17.53 -10.55
C LEU A 163 25.98 17.40 -9.60
N ASP A 164 26.73 18.48 -9.40
CA ASP A 164 27.80 18.57 -8.41
C ASP A 164 27.22 18.74 -6.99
N CYS A 165 26.61 17.66 -6.49
CA CYS A 165 25.89 17.63 -5.23
C CYS A 165 26.07 16.26 -4.55
N ALA A 166 27.30 15.91 -4.18
CA ALA A 166 27.62 14.60 -3.66
C ALA A 166 26.85 14.24 -2.36
N GLN A 167 26.50 15.23 -1.55
CA GLN A 167 25.75 15.07 -0.30
C GLN A 167 24.65 16.13 -0.21
N ILE A 168 23.40 15.69 -0.08
CA ILE A 168 22.23 16.55 0.07
C ILE A 168 22.01 16.78 1.57
N SER A 169 21.92 18.03 2.02
CA SER A 169 21.62 18.39 3.41
C SER A 169 20.14 18.65 3.65
N GLN A 170 19.43 19.17 2.64
CA GLN A 170 17.99 19.41 2.69
C GLN A 170 17.36 19.14 1.33
N ALA A 171 16.14 18.62 1.34
CA ALA A 171 15.35 18.42 0.14
C ALA A 171 13.86 18.57 0.43
N ALA A 172 13.08 19.01 -0.54
CA ALA A 172 11.63 19.04 -0.46
C ALA A 172 10.99 19.23 -1.83
N TRP A 173 9.73 18.82 -1.95
CA TRP A 173 8.87 19.32 -3.01
C TRP A 173 8.53 20.80 -2.78
N VAL A 174 8.54 21.57 -3.86
CA VAL A 174 8.30 23.03 -3.88
C VAL A 174 6.93 23.35 -4.44
N GLY A 175 6.51 22.63 -5.47
CA GLY A 175 5.29 22.95 -6.19
C GLY A 175 5.18 22.20 -7.51
N ARG A 176 3.95 22.11 -8.02
CA ARG A 176 3.68 21.61 -9.37
C ARG A 176 3.79 22.73 -10.39
N ILE A 177 4.30 22.41 -11.58
CA ILE A 177 4.40 23.31 -12.73
C ILE A 177 3.48 22.77 -13.82
N GLY A 178 2.34 23.42 -14.01
CA GLY A 178 1.34 22.95 -14.96
C GLY A 178 0.80 21.56 -14.58
N ALA A 179 0.58 20.70 -15.58
CA ALA A 179 0.10 19.33 -15.38
C ALA A 179 1.21 18.27 -15.52
N GLU A 180 2.43 18.67 -15.84
CA GLU A 180 3.44 17.74 -16.39
C GLU A 180 4.67 17.58 -15.51
N LEU A 181 4.97 18.57 -14.66
CA LEU A 181 6.21 18.61 -13.91
C LEU A 181 5.95 18.92 -12.44
N ASP A 182 6.63 18.20 -11.56
CA ASP A 182 6.83 18.56 -10.18
C ASP A 182 8.20 19.21 -10.00
N ARG A 183 8.26 20.24 -9.15
CA ARG A 183 9.50 20.90 -8.76
C ARG A 183 9.94 20.49 -7.37
N TYR A 184 11.20 20.11 -7.25
CA TYR A 184 11.86 19.85 -5.98
C TYR A 184 12.99 20.86 -5.77
N GLU A 185 13.33 21.12 -4.52
CA GLU A 185 14.51 21.88 -4.15
C GLU A 185 15.45 20.99 -3.35
N VAL A 186 16.73 21.06 -3.69
CA VAL A 186 17.81 20.39 -2.98
C VAL A 186 18.86 21.40 -2.55
N ARG A 187 19.36 21.27 -1.32
CA ARG A 187 20.56 21.95 -0.84
C ARG A 187 21.67 20.95 -0.68
N CYS A 188 22.80 21.23 -1.30
CA CYS A 188 24.00 20.43 -1.13
C CYS A 188 24.72 20.85 0.16
N THR A 189 25.36 19.89 0.83
CA THR A 189 26.14 20.16 2.05
C THR A 189 27.30 21.11 1.76
N ALA A 190 27.94 20.93 0.60
CA ALA A 190 28.91 21.84 0.02
C ALA A 190 28.45 22.22 -1.39
N GLY A 191 28.75 23.46 -1.82
CA GLY A 191 28.35 23.97 -3.14
C GLY A 191 27.04 24.77 -3.11
N GLN A 192 26.38 24.87 -4.27
CA GLN A 192 25.08 25.53 -4.46
C GLN A 192 23.90 24.54 -4.36
N GLY A 193 22.70 25.04 -4.10
CA GLY A 193 21.45 24.31 -4.22
C GLY A 193 20.88 24.35 -5.64
N TYR A 194 19.86 23.53 -5.87
CA TYR A 194 19.18 23.40 -7.15
C TYR A 194 17.67 23.31 -6.99
N TRP A 195 16.94 23.87 -7.96
CA TRP A 195 15.59 23.39 -8.27
C TRP A 195 15.67 22.32 -9.35
N LEU A 196 15.04 21.18 -9.09
CA LEU A 196 14.93 20.06 -10.01
C LEU A 196 13.50 20.04 -10.57
N GLU A 197 13.36 19.85 -11.88
CA GLU A 197 12.06 19.60 -12.52
C GLU A 197 11.99 18.15 -12.95
N VAL A 198 10.93 17.47 -12.54
CA VAL A 198 10.75 16.03 -12.70
C VAL A 198 9.37 15.80 -13.26
N ASP A 199 9.22 14.95 -14.26
CA ASP A 199 7.90 14.69 -14.81
C ASP A 199 7.02 13.82 -13.89
N MET A 200 5.74 13.71 -14.25
CA MET A 200 4.75 12.97 -13.47
C MET A 200 5.03 11.46 -13.35
N THR A 201 6.04 10.94 -14.06
CA THR A 201 6.50 9.53 -13.96
C THR A 201 7.79 9.36 -13.17
N GLY A 202 8.31 10.46 -12.60
CA GLY A 202 9.53 10.46 -11.82
C GLY A 202 10.82 10.57 -12.63
N HIS A 203 10.74 10.95 -13.92
CA HIS A 203 11.95 11.16 -14.71
C HIS A 203 12.46 12.61 -14.54
N PRO A 204 13.69 12.80 -14.02
CA PRO A 204 14.27 14.14 -13.89
C PRO A 204 14.53 14.74 -15.28
N ARG A 205 14.05 15.97 -15.50
CA ARG A 205 14.09 16.64 -16.80
C ARG A 205 15.14 17.74 -16.87
N SER A 206 15.25 18.53 -15.81
CA SER A 206 16.14 19.67 -15.76
C SER A 206 16.54 20.01 -14.33
N ALA A 207 17.62 20.77 -14.19
CA ALA A 207 17.99 21.44 -12.94
C ALA A 207 18.38 22.89 -13.23
N MET A 208 18.07 23.78 -12.31
CA MET A 208 18.55 25.16 -12.27
C MET A 208 19.23 25.41 -10.93
N THR A 209 20.39 26.06 -10.96
CA THR A 209 21.08 26.44 -9.72
C THR A 209 20.31 27.56 -9.01
N CYS A 210 20.43 27.61 -7.69
CA CYS A 210 19.85 28.70 -6.90
C CYS A 210 20.41 30.08 -7.27
N ALA A 211 21.65 30.15 -7.76
CA ALA A 211 22.27 31.38 -8.25
C ALA A 211 21.65 31.88 -9.58
N GLU A 212 21.38 30.98 -10.53
CA GLU A 212 20.67 31.32 -11.76
C GLU A 212 19.25 31.82 -11.46
N LEU A 213 18.56 31.13 -10.55
CA LEU A 213 17.22 31.53 -10.09
C LEU A 213 17.22 32.92 -9.45
N ALA A 214 18.23 33.23 -8.64
CA ALA A 214 18.40 34.56 -8.03
C ALA A 214 18.53 35.66 -9.08
N THR A 215 19.30 35.41 -10.16
CA THR A 215 19.43 36.33 -11.28
C THR A 215 18.09 36.57 -12.01
N ALA A 216 17.20 35.57 -12.00
CA ALA A 216 15.83 35.68 -12.52
C ALA A 216 14.81 36.25 -11.50
N GLY A 217 15.25 36.79 -10.36
CA GLY A 217 14.38 37.34 -9.32
C GLY A 217 13.59 36.29 -8.53
N ARG A 218 14.00 35.02 -8.60
CA ARG A 218 13.45 33.91 -7.82
C ARG A 218 14.39 33.61 -6.65
N ARG A 219 13.93 32.84 -5.66
CA ARG A 219 14.75 32.47 -4.51
C ARG A 219 14.53 31.02 -4.13
N CYS A 220 15.62 30.30 -3.89
CA CYS A 220 15.60 29.03 -3.18
C CYS A 220 15.29 29.25 -1.70
N ARG A 221 14.60 28.29 -1.07
CA ARG A 221 14.29 28.31 0.36
C ARG A 221 15.47 27.88 1.22
N PHE A 222 16.21 26.86 0.80
CA PHE A 222 17.31 26.23 1.52
C PHE A 222 18.69 26.81 1.16
N ASP A 223 18.75 27.62 0.10
CA ASP A 223 19.97 28.33 -0.32
C ASP A 223 19.70 29.83 -0.49
N PRO A 224 19.42 30.55 0.61
CA PRO A 224 19.25 31.99 0.54
C PRO A 224 20.57 32.67 0.15
N PRO A 225 20.53 33.86 -0.51
CA PRO A 225 21.72 34.65 -0.75
C PRO A 225 22.50 34.88 0.54
N ALA A 226 23.83 34.89 0.47
CA ALA A 226 24.65 35.32 1.60
C ALA A 226 24.20 36.72 2.04
N ALA A 227 23.97 36.87 3.35
CA ALA A 227 23.57 38.14 3.98
C ALA A 227 24.70 39.18 3.93
#